data_AF-A0A1V3WPK9-F1
#
_entry.id   AF-A0A1V3WPK9-F1
#
_cell.length_a   1.000
_cell.length_b   1.000
_cell.length_c   1.000
_cell.angle_alpha   90.00
_cell.angle_beta   90.00
_cell.angle_gamma   90.00
#
_symmetry.space_group_name_H-M   'P 1'
#
loop_
_entity.id
_entity.type
_entity.pdbx_description
1 polymer ?
#
loop_
_entity_poly.entity_id
_entity_poly.type
_entity_poly.pdbx_seq_one_letter_code
_entity_poly.pdbx_strand_id
1 'polypeptide(L)'
;MASFVFSDLKVIGQVGTTIALGLLFDTLIVRSFMMPSVAALMGRWFWWPQRVRTRPASQLLRPYGPRPLVRALLLPRDGKSANPSGTADTDRFPVSTPHY
;
A
#
# COMPACT_ATOMS: atom_id res chain seq x y z
N MET A 1 -19.15 -58.11 -28.67
CA MET A 1 -18.47 -57.67 -27.43
C MET A 1 -18.02 -56.20 -27.50
N ALA A 2 -17.44 -55.72 -28.60
CA ALA A 2 -16.97 -54.31 -28.72
C ALA A 2 -18.05 -53.22 -28.56
N SER A 3 -19.32 -53.51 -28.85
CA SER A 3 -20.42 -52.51 -28.85
C SER A 3 -20.78 -51.97 -27.46
N PHE A 4 -20.59 -52.75 -26.38
CA PHE A 4 -20.88 -52.29 -25.02
C PHE A 4 -19.88 -51.22 -24.56
N VAL A 5 -18.59 -51.38 -24.89
CA VAL A 5 -17.52 -50.44 -24.54
C VAL A 5 -17.73 -49.07 -25.18
N PHE A 6 -18.16 -49.02 -26.44
CA PHE A 6 -18.47 -47.74 -27.11
C PHE A 6 -19.69 -47.03 -26.53
N SER A 7 -20.66 -47.78 -25.99
CA SER A 7 -21.83 -47.21 -25.32
C SER A 7 -21.43 -46.53 -24.01
N ASP A 8 -20.61 -47.20 -23.18
CA ASP A 8 -20.08 -46.62 -21.94
C ASP A 8 -19.24 -45.37 -22.17
N LEU A 9 -18.38 -45.38 -23.21
CA LEU A 9 -17.58 -44.20 -23.59
C LEU A 9 -18.45 -43.01 -24.01
N LYS A 10 -19.55 -43.24 -24.73
CA LYS A 10 -20.51 -42.20 -25.09
C LYS A 10 -21.25 -41.66 -23.87
N VAL A 11 -21.66 -42.53 -22.95
CA VAL A 11 -22.35 -42.14 -21.72
C VAL A 11 -21.43 -41.29 -20.84
N ILE A 12 -20.17 -41.70 -20.65
CA ILE A 12 -19.16 -40.92 -19.92
C ILE A 12 -18.87 -39.58 -20.61
N GLY A 13 -18.82 -39.53 -21.94
CA GLY A 13 -18.69 -38.28 -22.69
C GLY A 13 -19.88 -37.34 -22.53
N GLN A 14 -21.11 -37.86 -22.55
CA GLN A 14 -22.34 -37.08 -22.40
C GLN A 14 -22.51 -36.53 -20.98
N VAL A 15 -22.22 -37.35 -19.97
CA VAL A 15 -22.24 -36.92 -18.56
C VAL A 15 -21.08 -35.96 -18.27
N GLY A 16 -19.88 -36.31 -18.74
CA GLY A 16 -18.67 -35.51 -18.57
C GLY A 16 -18.75 -34.14 -19.20
N THR A 17 -19.34 -34.01 -20.39
CA THR A 17 -19.56 -32.71 -21.05
C THR A 17 -20.55 -31.83 -20.29
N THR A 18 -21.62 -32.42 -19.73
CA THR A 18 -22.59 -31.68 -18.93
C THR A 18 -21.96 -31.18 -17.62
N ILE A 19 -21.20 -32.02 -16.93
CA ILE A 19 -20.46 -31.65 -15.72
C ILE A 19 -19.38 -30.61 -16.04
N ALA A 20 -18.63 -30.79 -17.13
CA ALA A 20 -17.60 -29.85 -17.56
C ALA A 20 -18.18 -28.48 -17.92
N LEU A 21 -19.32 -28.43 -18.61
CA LEU A 21 -20.03 -27.18 -18.88
C LEU A 21 -20.53 -26.53 -17.60
N GLY A 22 -21.05 -27.31 -16.65
CA GLY A 22 -21.45 -26.81 -15.33
C GLY A 22 -20.28 -26.19 -14.56
N LEU A 23 -19.12 -26.86 -14.53
CA LEU A 23 -17.91 -26.36 -13.87
C LEU A 23 -17.31 -25.16 -14.60
N LEU A 24 -17.33 -25.15 -15.93
CA LEU A 24 -16.90 -24.01 -16.74
C LEU A 24 -17.79 -22.79 -16.45
N PHE A 25 -19.10 -22.99 -16.36
CA PHE A 25 -20.06 -21.94 -16.01
C PHE A 25 -19.87 -21.46 -14.57
N ASP A 26 -19.64 -22.36 -13.62
CA ASP A 26 -19.41 -22.00 -12.21
C ASP A 26 -18.12 -21.19 -12.02
N THR A 27 -17.03 -21.62 -12.65
CA THR A 27 -15.73 -20.94 -12.54
C THR A 27 -15.65 -19.64 -13.33
N LEU A 28 -16.28 -19.56 -14.49
CA LEU A 28 -16.23 -18.35 -15.30
C LEU A 28 -17.34 -17.38 -14.93
N ILE A 29 -18.59 -17.81 -14.83
CA ILE A 29 -19.74 -16.92 -14.69
C ILE A 29 -20.06 -16.68 -13.23
N VAL A 30 -20.20 -17.74 -12.43
CA VAL A 30 -20.55 -17.59 -11.01
C VAL A 30 -19.39 -16.94 -10.24
N ARG A 31 -18.15 -17.40 -10.41
CA ARG A 31 -16.99 -16.83 -9.70
C ARG A 31 -16.56 -15.44 -10.21
N SER A 32 -16.65 -15.15 -11.51
CA SER A 32 -16.19 -13.85 -12.05
C SER A 32 -17.25 -12.75 -12.05
N PHE A 33 -18.53 -13.09 -12.03
CA PHE A 33 -19.61 -12.09 -11.99
C PHE A 33 -20.42 -12.22 -10.71
N MET A 34 -20.95 -13.41 -10.41
CA MET A 34 -21.88 -13.54 -9.29
C MET A 34 -21.21 -13.27 -7.94
N MET A 35 -20.03 -13.85 -7.69
CA MET A 35 -19.27 -13.63 -6.45
C MET A 35 -18.88 -12.15 -6.25
N PRO A 36 -18.25 -11.44 -7.21
CA PRO A 36 -17.91 -10.02 -7.04
C PRO A 36 -19.15 -9.10 -7.05
N SER A 37 -20.21 -9.41 -7.80
CA SER A 37 -21.44 -8.61 -7.79
C SER A 37 -22.20 -8.75 -6.47
N VAL A 38 -22.30 -9.95 -5.91
CA VAL A 38 -22.90 -10.17 -4.58
C VAL A 38 -22.06 -9.49 -3.50
N ALA A 39 -20.73 -9.60 -3.58
CA ALA A 39 -19.83 -8.87 -2.70
C ALA A 39 -20.00 -7.34 -2.80
N ALA A 40 -20.21 -6.81 -4.01
CA ALA A 40 -20.47 -5.39 -4.23
C ALA A 40 -21.86 -4.95 -3.71
N LEU A 41 -22.89 -5.79 -3.87
CA LEU A 41 -24.27 -5.52 -3.40
C LEU A 41 -24.39 -5.61 -1.87
N MET A 42 -23.77 -6.61 -1.22
CA MET A 42 -23.66 -6.68 0.24
C MET A 42 -22.65 -5.67 0.82
N GLY A 43 -21.90 -5.00 -0.05
CA GLY A 43 -21.12 -3.80 0.25
C GLY A 43 -20.09 -4.00 1.36
N ARG A 44 -20.20 -3.21 2.43
CA ARG A 44 -19.18 -3.06 3.49
C ARG A 44 -18.98 -4.28 4.41
N TRP A 45 -19.90 -5.26 4.40
CA TRP A 45 -19.81 -6.41 5.30
C TRP A 45 -18.86 -7.50 4.78
N PHE A 46 -18.67 -7.59 3.46
CA PHE A 46 -17.67 -8.45 2.83
C PHE A 46 -16.27 -7.82 2.80
N TRP A 47 -16.14 -6.52 3.11
CA TRP A 47 -14.88 -5.77 2.99
C TRP A 47 -13.93 -5.87 4.19
N TRP A 48 -14.18 -6.79 5.10
CA TRP A 48 -13.18 -7.20 6.07
C TRP A 48 -12.23 -8.23 5.40
N PRO A 49 -10.93 -7.96 5.13
CA PRO A 49 -10.10 -6.80 5.40
C PRO A 49 -9.43 -6.27 4.10
N GLN A 50 -10.11 -5.42 3.31
CA GLN A 50 -9.39 -4.56 2.37
C GLN A 50 -9.36 -3.16 2.97
N ARG A 51 -8.39 -2.98 3.88
CA ARG A 51 -7.99 -1.66 4.40
C ARG A 51 -7.35 -0.91 3.24
N VAL A 52 -8.18 -0.43 2.30
CA VAL A 52 -7.79 0.49 1.24
C VAL A 52 -7.34 1.74 1.97
N ARG A 53 -6.04 1.79 2.28
CA ARG A 53 -5.37 3.02 2.69
C ARG A 53 -5.62 3.97 1.55
N THR A 54 -6.60 4.85 1.72
CA THR A 54 -6.73 6.06 0.93
C THR A 54 -5.36 6.71 0.99
N ARG A 55 -4.61 6.63 -0.11
CA ARG A 55 -3.33 7.33 -0.25
C ARG A 55 -3.67 8.78 0.08
N PRO A 56 -3.11 9.39 1.14
CA PRO A 56 -3.45 10.77 1.48
C PRO A 56 -3.18 11.59 0.23
N ALA A 57 -4.21 12.30 -0.25
CA ALA A 57 -4.10 13.20 -1.38
C ALA A 57 -2.80 14.01 -1.20
N SER A 58 -1.94 13.93 -2.21
CA SER A 58 -0.58 14.45 -2.20
C SER A 58 -0.52 15.73 -1.40
N GLN A 59 0.31 15.77 -0.34
CA GLN A 59 0.48 16.96 0.50
C GLN A 59 0.87 18.20 -0.33
N LEU A 60 1.32 17.99 -1.58
CA LEU A 60 1.63 19.01 -2.58
C LEU A 60 0.42 19.76 -3.15
N LEU A 61 -0.80 19.20 -3.03
CA LEU A 61 -2.05 19.85 -3.48
C LEU A 61 -2.73 20.68 -2.37
N ARG A 62 -2.16 20.70 -1.16
CA ARG A 62 -2.70 21.54 -0.08
C ARG A 62 -2.28 22.99 -0.33
N PRO A 63 -3.22 23.95 -0.31
CA PRO A 63 -2.91 25.39 -0.40
C PRO A 63 -2.00 25.87 0.75
N TYR A 64 -1.93 25.10 1.84
CA TYR A 64 -1.17 25.42 3.04
C TYR A 64 -0.07 24.37 3.27
N GLY A 65 1.18 24.80 3.21
CA GLY A 65 2.33 23.98 3.58
C GLY A 65 2.30 23.59 5.07
N PRO A 66 2.84 22.42 5.45
CA PRO A 66 2.90 22.00 6.84
C PRO A 66 3.69 23.05 7.66
N ARG A 67 3.16 23.42 8.84
CA ARG A 67 3.71 24.47 9.73
C ARG A 67 5.24 24.44 9.94
N PRO A 68 5.91 23.28 10.03
CA PRO A 68 7.37 23.22 10.12
C PRO A 68 8.08 23.78 8.88
N LEU A 69 7.53 23.56 7.69
CA LEU A 69 8.09 24.01 6.41
C LEU A 69 7.95 25.52 6.24
N VAL A 70 6.82 26.09 6.70
CA VAL A 70 6.62 27.54 6.75
C VAL A 70 7.62 28.18 7.72
N ARG A 71 7.85 27.58 8.90
CA ARG A 71 8.88 28.07 9.84
C ARG A 71 10.29 28.01 9.26
N ALA A 72 10.63 26.93 8.55
CA ALA A 72 11.95 26.80 7.92
C ALA A 72 12.19 27.83 6.80
N LEU A 73 11.13 28.27 6.10
CA LEU A 73 11.21 29.32 5.10
C LEU A 73 11.21 30.74 5.69
N LEU A 74 10.48 30.95 6.79
CA LEU A 74 10.40 32.24 7.48
C LEU A 74 11.63 32.55 8.33
N LEU A 75 12.35 31.53 8.80
CA LEU A 75 13.64 31.74 9.43
C LEU A 75 14.59 32.24 8.33
N PRO A 76 15.17 33.44 8.48
CA PRO A 76 16.24 33.88 7.61
C PRO A 76 17.26 32.76 7.52
N ARG A 77 17.53 32.29 6.29
CA ARG A 77 18.63 31.37 6.03
C ARG A 77 19.89 32.16 6.30
N ASP A 78 20.28 32.21 7.57
CA ASP A 78 21.49 32.88 8.01
C ASP A 78 22.61 32.31 7.17
N GLY A 79 23.12 33.15 6.28
CA GLY A 79 24.16 32.85 5.30
C GLY A 79 25.49 32.61 5.97
N LYS A 80 25.55 31.66 6.91
CA LYS A 80 26.78 31.09 7.43
C LYS A 80 27.37 30.11 6.41
N SER A 81 27.51 30.57 5.17
CA SER A 81 28.50 30.04 4.24
C SER A 81 29.70 30.97 4.31
N ALA A 82 30.69 30.52 5.10
CA ALA A 82 32.10 30.87 5.00
C ALA A 82 32.47 32.37 5.14
N ASN A 83 32.78 32.78 6.37
CA ASN A 83 33.89 33.73 6.56
C ASN A 83 34.90 33.10 7.54
N PRO A 84 36.07 32.65 7.06
CA PRO A 84 37.15 32.16 7.90
C PRO A 84 38.06 33.35 8.25
N SER A 85 37.72 34.12 9.28
CA SER A 85 38.67 35.06 9.89
C SER A 85 38.16 35.55 11.24
N GLY A 86 39.03 35.55 12.26
CA GLY A 86 38.79 36.29 13.50
C GLY A 86 39.03 35.53 14.79
N THR A 87 40.30 35.17 15.01
CA THR A 87 40.98 35.05 16.30
C THR A 87 40.37 35.93 17.41
N ALA A 88 40.04 35.36 18.58
CA ALA A 88 40.33 35.94 19.90
C ALA A 88 39.73 35.11 21.05
N ASP A 89 40.58 34.89 22.05
CA ASP A 89 40.25 34.75 23.47
C ASP A 89 39.94 33.35 24.02
N THR A 90 40.98 32.51 24.09
CA THR A 90 41.03 31.26 24.87
C THR A 90 41.85 31.35 26.17
N ASP A 91 42.25 32.54 26.62
CA ASP A 91 43.18 32.70 27.76
C ASP A 91 42.56 33.41 28.97
N ARG A 92 41.46 32.87 29.54
CA ARG A 92 40.84 33.46 30.76
C ARG A 92 40.69 32.57 31.99
N PHE A 93 41.50 31.54 32.19
CA PHE A 93 41.56 30.94 33.54
C PHE A 93 42.99 30.51 33.92
N PRO A 94 43.69 31.28 34.77
CA PRO A 94 44.91 30.83 35.42
C PRO A 94 44.59 29.96 36.65
N VAL A 95 45.42 28.94 36.81
CA VAL A 95 45.49 27.95 37.90
C VAL A 95 45.76 28.60 39.28
N SER A 96 45.16 28.07 40.36
CA SER A 96 45.83 27.88 41.67
C SER A 96 44.98 27.06 42.67
N THR A 97 45.21 25.75 42.68
CA THR A 97 45.51 24.84 43.83
C THR A 97 44.66 24.86 45.15
N PRO A 98 44.85 23.91 46.10
CA PRO A 98 43.83 22.92 46.49
C PRO A 98 43.32 23.10 47.94
N HIS A 99 42.15 22.55 48.27
CA HIS A 99 41.74 22.38 49.68
C HIS A 99 40.99 21.05 49.90
N TYR A 100 41.64 20.23 50.74
CA TYR A 100 41.25 18.97 51.39
C TYR A 100 41.19 17.69 50.57
#